data_AF-A0AAD9IU97-F1
#
_entry.id   AF-A0AAD9IU97-F1
#
_cell.length_a   1.000
_cell.length_b   1.000
_cell.length_c   1.000
_cell.angle_alpha   90.00
_cell.angle_beta   90.00
_cell.angle_gamma   90.00
#
_symmetry.space_group_name_H-M   'P 1'
#
loop_
_entity.id
_entity.type
_entity.pdbx_description
1 polymer ?
#
loop_
_entity_poly.entity_id
_entity_poly.type
_entity_poly.pdbx_seq_one_letter_code
_entity_poly.pdbx_strand_id
1 'polypeptide(L)'
;SSRYSNIYVCYISLQSTSLTFSTSDVNHTIDVDDLETFRQTMCQDRHGYLSVSRFHHRSCAMCYMYLFLHNRDLYVAPPYEQLIPRNSTAYGSGPITPDIKNSTANEQVCNTLHDDECRRWKACCHEAVKCCQRQRQTPFPEHPQDACLRTWDGYSCWDDTKPGIKVTTACPTFMEHSFSNSESTCLYFWLSLLLLLLLLLLYLCYIMVHLR
;
A
#
# COMPACT_ATOMS: atom_id res chain seq x y z
N SER A 1 -9.97 -13.77 -22.45
CA SER A 1 -8.66 -13.29 -21.97
C SER A 1 -8.88 -12.51 -20.69
N SER A 2 -8.80 -13.18 -19.53
CA SER A 2 -9.05 -12.60 -18.21
C SER A 2 -7.76 -11.95 -17.72
N ARG A 3 -7.69 -10.61 -17.73
CA ARG A 3 -6.56 -9.86 -17.16
C ARG A 3 -6.82 -9.65 -15.67
N TYR A 4 -6.01 -10.30 -14.84
CA TYR A 4 -6.06 -10.17 -13.39
C TYR A 4 -5.87 -8.71 -12.99
N SER A 5 -6.76 -8.25 -12.13
CA SER A 5 -6.81 -6.85 -11.72
C SER A 5 -7.02 -6.73 -10.22
N ASN A 6 -6.28 -5.83 -9.58
CA ASN A 6 -6.66 -5.29 -8.29
C ASN A 6 -7.99 -4.55 -8.44
N ILE A 7 -8.86 -4.70 -7.44
CA ILE A 7 -10.19 -4.10 -7.41
C ILE A 7 -10.23 -3.09 -6.29
N TYR A 8 -10.69 -1.89 -6.61
CA TYR A 8 -11.05 -0.89 -5.62
C TYR A 8 -12.52 -0.53 -5.79
N VAL A 9 -13.23 -0.60 -4.68
CA VAL A 9 -14.60 -0.10 -4.56
C VAL A 9 -14.60 0.87 -3.40
N CYS A 10 -14.91 2.12 -3.70
CA CYS A 10 -15.07 3.14 -2.68
C CYS A 10 -16.55 3.46 -2.48
N TYR A 11 -16.92 3.57 -1.21
CA TYR A 11 -18.22 4.02 -0.77
C TYR A 11 -18.02 5.34 -0.02
N ILE A 12 -18.78 6.37 -0.37
CA ILE A 12 -18.89 7.56 0.47
C ILE A 12 -19.81 7.19 1.63
N SER A 13 -19.26 7.13 2.84
CA SER A 13 -20.08 7.05 4.05
C SER A 13 -20.72 8.42 4.27
N LEU A 14 -22.06 8.46 4.43
CA LEU A 14 -22.82 9.68 4.76
C LEU A 14 -22.54 10.23 6.18
N GLN A 15 -21.52 9.74 6.88
CA GLN A 15 -21.07 10.34 8.14
C GLN A 15 -20.15 11.52 7.85
N SER A 16 -20.77 12.70 7.73
CA SER A 16 -20.21 14.04 8.01
C SER A 16 -18.78 14.30 7.51
N THR A 17 -18.70 15.03 6.41
CA THR A 17 -17.57 15.90 6.09
C THR A 17 -17.37 16.93 7.21
N SER A 18 -16.49 16.61 8.15
CA SER A 18 -15.78 17.60 8.93
C SER A 18 -14.33 17.18 8.99
N LEU A 19 -13.52 17.74 8.09
CA LEU A 19 -12.07 17.84 8.29
C LEU A 19 -11.87 18.80 9.46
N THR A 20 -11.80 18.27 10.69
CA THR A 20 -11.32 19.05 11.83
C THR A 20 -9.80 19.19 11.71
N PHE A 21 -9.37 20.28 11.10
CA PHE A 21 -7.98 20.73 11.20
C PHE A 21 -7.82 21.44 12.55
N SER A 22 -7.08 20.86 13.48
CA SER A 22 -6.70 21.55 14.71
C SER A 22 -5.50 22.45 14.44
N THR A 23 -5.72 23.61 13.84
CA THR A 23 -4.87 24.76 14.13
C THR A 23 -5.41 25.40 15.39
N SER A 24 -4.57 25.42 16.42
CA SER A 24 -4.70 26.36 17.53
C SER A 24 -5.00 27.74 16.96
N ASP A 25 -6.16 28.28 17.34
CA ASP A 25 -6.58 29.67 17.25
C ASP A 25 -6.48 30.32 15.86
N VAL A 26 -7.62 30.40 15.17
CA VAL A 26 -8.17 31.59 14.46
C VAL A 26 -9.21 31.10 13.44
N ASN A 27 -10.39 31.74 13.46
CA ASN A 27 -11.53 31.49 12.59
C ASN A 27 -11.25 32.04 11.16
N HIS A 28 -10.29 31.45 10.45
CA HIS A 28 -10.02 31.78 9.05
C HIS A 28 -10.85 30.86 8.15
N THR A 29 -11.78 31.45 7.40
CA THR A 29 -12.33 30.83 6.19
C THR A 29 -11.16 30.57 5.25
N ILE A 30 -10.74 29.30 5.13
CA ILE A 30 -9.73 28.88 4.15
C ILE A 30 -10.38 29.05 2.78
N ASP A 31 -9.76 29.87 1.93
CA ASP A 31 -10.24 30.09 0.58
C ASP A 31 -10.15 28.79 -0.24
N VAL A 32 -11.07 28.56 -1.17
CA VAL A 32 -11.10 27.32 -1.96
C VAL A 32 -9.79 27.15 -2.75
N ASP A 33 -9.21 28.28 -3.18
CA ASP A 33 -7.93 28.36 -3.89
C ASP A 33 -6.73 27.93 -3.02
N ASP A 34 -6.77 28.20 -1.71
CA ASP A 34 -5.74 27.77 -0.76
C ASP A 34 -5.81 26.25 -0.51
N LEU A 35 -7.01 25.67 -0.52
CA LEU A 35 -7.22 24.24 -0.33
C LEU A 35 -6.80 23.42 -1.58
N GLU A 36 -7.08 23.94 -2.77
CA GLU A 36 -6.65 23.39 -4.06
C GLU A 36 -5.11 23.36 -4.12
N THR A 37 -4.48 24.50 -3.83
CA THR A 37 -3.02 24.65 -3.81
C THR A 37 -2.38 23.74 -2.77
N PHE A 38 -2.97 23.66 -1.56
CA PHE A 38 -2.51 22.73 -0.53
C PHE A 38 -2.52 21.28 -1.02
N ARG A 39 -3.62 20.82 -1.64
CA ARG A 39 -3.75 19.44 -2.12
C ARG A 39 -2.79 19.09 -3.26
N GLN A 40 -2.45 20.06 -4.11
CA GLN A 40 -1.45 19.89 -5.18
C GLN A 40 0.00 19.83 -4.68
N THR A 41 0.25 20.22 -3.42
CA THR A 41 1.58 20.10 -2.78
C THR A 41 1.75 18.83 -1.94
N MET A 42 0.65 18.11 -1.70
CA MET A 42 0.57 16.96 -0.80
C MET A 42 0.29 15.66 -1.58
N CYS A 43 0.53 14.53 -0.92
CA CYS A 43 0.25 13.20 -1.44
C CYS A 43 -0.59 12.42 -0.42
N GLN A 44 -1.64 11.76 -0.91
CA GLN A 44 -2.61 11.02 -0.14
C GLN A 44 -2.31 9.52 -0.19
N ASP A 45 -2.17 8.92 0.98
CA ASP A 45 -2.24 7.46 1.15
C ASP A 45 -3.59 7.07 1.81
N ARG A 46 -3.76 5.77 2.10
CA ARG A 46 -4.94 5.26 2.80
C ARG A 46 -5.17 5.85 4.21
N HIS A 47 -4.17 6.51 4.80
CA HIS A 47 -4.21 7.07 6.15
C HIS A 47 -4.32 8.61 6.17
N GLY A 48 -4.08 9.29 5.06
CA GLY A 48 -4.30 10.74 4.94
C GLY A 48 -3.31 11.44 4.03
N TYR A 49 -3.25 12.77 4.14
CA TYR A 49 -2.36 13.64 3.37
C TYR A 49 -1.00 13.80 4.04
N LEU A 50 0.06 13.72 3.25
CA LEU A 50 1.45 13.84 3.67
C LEU A 50 2.21 14.76 2.72
N SER A 51 3.23 15.46 3.23
CA SER A 51 4.18 16.12 2.34
C SER A 51 4.91 15.08 1.49
N VAL A 52 5.39 15.47 0.31
CA VAL A 52 6.07 14.57 -0.64
C VAL A 52 7.16 13.74 0.03
N SER A 53 8.01 14.35 0.85
CA SER A 53 9.10 13.63 1.55
C SER A 53 8.55 12.61 2.55
N ARG A 54 7.57 12.98 3.39
CA ARG A 54 6.96 12.06 4.35
C ARG A 54 6.21 10.93 3.66
N PHE A 55 5.53 11.22 2.55
CA PHE A 55 4.87 10.22 1.73
C PHE A 55 5.89 9.21 1.19
N HIS A 56 7.05 9.65 0.69
CA HIS A 56 8.10 8.74 0.21
C HIS A 56 8.59 7.81 1.34
N HIS A 57 8.94 8.37 2.50
CA HIS A 57 9.41 7.57 3.64
C HIS A 57 8.34 6.60 4.13
N ARG A 58 7.10 7.07 4.30
CA ARG A 58 6.00 6.23 4.75
C ARG A 58 5.68 5.13 3.75
N SER A 59 5.49 5.48 2.48
CA SER A 59 5.15 4.49 1.46
C SER A 59 6.24 3.42 1.33
N CYS A 60 7.52 3.79 1.41
CA CYS A 60 8.62 2.83 1.39
C CYS A 60 8.70 1.94 2.64
N ALA A 61 8.48 2.49 3.83
CA ALA A 61 8.41 1.70 5.06
C ALA A 61 7.23 0.71 5.00
N MET A 62 6.08 1.17 4.52
CA MET A 62 4.89 0.33 4.36
C MET A 62 5.05 -0.72 3.25
N CYS A 63 5.75 -0.42 2.16
CA CYS A 63 6.12 -1.40 1.13
C CYS A 63 6.89 -2.58 1.72
N TYR A 64 7.88 -2.32 2.58
CA TYR A 64 8.58 -3.38 3.30
C TYR A 64 7.61 -4.21 4.15
N MET A 65 6.70 -3.54 4.86
CA MET A 65 5.70 -4.19 5.71
C MET A 65 4.66 -5.00 4.91
N TYR A 66 4.31 -4.59 3.70
CA TYR A 66 3.29 -5.27 2.91
C TYR A 66 3.86 -6.46 2.14
N LEU A 67 5.09 -6.36 1.66
CA LEU A 67 5.69 -7.40 0.84
C LEU A 67 6.28 -8.55 1.64
N PHE A 68 6.80 -8.30 2.85
CA PHE A 68 7.56 -9.30 3.60
C PHE A 68 6.89 -9.63 4.94
N LEU A 69 5.66 -10.16 4.89
CA LEU A 69 4.79 -10.37 6.06
C LEU A 69 5.33 -11.36 7.09
N HIS A 70 6.19 -12.29 6.67
CA HIS A 70 6.72 -13.36 7.50
C HIS A 70 8.25 -13.28 7.49
N ASN A 71 8.85 -13.29 8.69
CA ASN A 71 10.28 -13.17 8.93
C ASN A 71 10.87 -11.78 8.58
N ARG A 72 10.73 -10.82 9.51
CA ARG A 72 11.25 -9.46 9.32
C ARG A 72 12.35 -9.11 10.30
N ASP A 73 13.50 -8.81 9.75
CA ASP A 73 14.61 -8.16 10.45
C ASP A 73 14.29 -6.70 10.79
N LEU A 74 13.43 -6.03 10.02
CA LEU A 74 12.97 -4.66 10.27
C LEU A 74 11.47 -4.59 10.53
N TYR A 75 11.03 -3.75 11.47
CA TYR A 75 9.61 -3.44 11.66
C TYR A 75 9.33 -1.96 11.47
N VAL A 76 8.10 -1.63 11.07
CA VAL A 76 7.68 -0.23 10.92
C VAL A 76 7.21 0.31 12.26
N ALA A 77 7.76 1.44 12.68
CA ALA A 77 7.35 2.13 13.91
C ALA A 77 6.49 3.37 13.60
N PRO A 78 5.50 3.73 14.45
CA PRO A 78 4.78 5.00 14.33
C PRO A 78 5.77 6.19 14.26
N PRO A 79 5.59 7.17 13.35
CA PRO A 79 4.44 7.45 12.50
C PRO A 79 4.46 6.74 11.12
N TYR A 80 5.04 5.55 11.07
CA TYR A 80 5.16 4.67 9.90
C TYR A 80 6.13 5.16 8.82
N GLU A 81 7.07 6.03 9.19
CA GLU A 81 8.08 6.62 8.29
C GLU A 81 9.48 6.04 8.51
N GLN A 82 9.63 5.10 9.44
CA GLN A 82 10.91 4.51 9.82
C GLN A 82 10.81 2.99 9.96
N LEU A 83 11.92 2.34 9.61
CA LEU A 83 12.16 0.92 9.80
C LEU A 83 13.15 0.74 10.95
N ILE A 84 12.80 -0.06 11.94
CA ILE A 84 13.64 -0.32 13.12
C ILE A 84 14.15 -1.76 13.07
N PRO A 85 15.47 -1.98 13.19
CA PRO A 85 16.03 -3.32 13.32
C PRO A 85 15.52 -4.03 14.57
N ARG A 86 15.08 -5.27 14.41
CA ARG A 86 14.72 -6.17 15.52
C ARG A 86 15.97 -6.62 16.28
N ASN A 87 17.08 -6.82 15.56
CA ASN A 87 18.38 -7.13 16.13
C ASN A 87 19.40 -6.06 15.74
N SER A 88 19.66 -5.14 16.66
CA SER A 88 20.58 -4.00 16.46
C SER A 88 22.03 -4.40 16.22
N THR A 89 22.42 -5.64 16.55
CA THR A 89 23.80 -6.13 16.38
C THR A 89 24.11 -6.58 14.94
N ALA A 90 23.09 -6.93 14.15
CA ALA A 90 23.28 -7.44 12.78
C ALA A 90 23.18 -6.35 11.70
N TYR A 91 22.37 -5.30 11.93
CA TYR A 91 21.97 -4.35 10.86
C TYR A 91 22.09 -2.88 11.26
N GLY A 92 22.84 -2.59 12.33
CA GLY A 92 23.03 -1.25 12.87
C GLY A 92 22.05 -0.90 13.99
N SER A 93 22.42 0.09 14.82
CA SER A 93 21.73 0.40 16.08
C SER A 93 20.59 1.42 15.98
N GLY A 94 20.35 2.01 14.80
CA GLY A 94 19.46 3.16 14.63
C GLY A 94 18.24 2.92 13.74
N PRO A 95 17.20 3.76 13.85
CA PRO A 95 16.08 3.77 12.93
C PRO A 95 16.54 4.15 11.52
N ILE A 96 16.07 3.42 10.52
CA ILE A 96 16.32 3.69 9.11
C ILE A 96 15.13 4.46 8.57
N THR A 97 15.37 5.64 7.99
CA THR A 97 14.35 6.35 7.22
C THR A 97 14.47 5.91 5.77
N PRO A 98 13.57 5.06 5.24
CA PRO A 98 13.74 4.49 3.93
C PRO A 98 13.54 5.54 2.85
N ASP A 99 14.56 5.72 2.00
CA ASP A 99 14.52 6.62 0.85
C ASP A 99 15.33 6.01 -0.30
N ILE A 100 14.66 5.71 -1.41
CA ILE A 100 15.27 5.15 -2.61
C ILE A 100 16.32 6.05 -3.27
N LYS A 101 16.38 7.33 -2.91
CA LYS A 101 17.42 8.26 -3.38
C LYS A 101 18.64 8.31 -2.46
N ASN A 102 18.50 7.83 -1.23
CA ASN A 102 19.58 7.78 -0.25
C ASN A 102 20.27 6.40 -0.32
N SER A 103 21.49 6.36 -0.86
CA SER A 103 22.25 5.11 -1.03
C SER A 103 22.48 4.37 0.28
N THR A 104 22.76 5.09 1.37
CA THR A 104 23.00 4.48 2.69
C THR A 104 21.73 3.84 3.23
N ALA A 105 20.61 4.57 3.22
CA ALA A 105 19.34 4.02 3.71
C ALA A 105 18.89 2.81 2.85
N ASN A 106 19.09 2.88 1.54
CA ASN A 106 18.83 1.78 0.63
C ASN A 106 19.64 0.54 0.93
N GLU A 107 20.94 0.71 1.15
CA GLU A 107 21.84 -0.39 1.49
C GLU A 107 21.44 -1.02 2.82
N GLN A 108 21.13 -0.20 3.84
CA GLN A 108 20.68 -0.69 5.13
C GLN A 108 19.40 -1.55 5.04
N VAL A 109 18.41 -1.14 4.23
CA VAL A 109 17.19 -1.94 4.04
C VAL A 109 17.48 -3.18 3.18
N CYS A 110 18.24 -3.06 2.10
CA CYS A 110 18.52 -4.19 1.22
C CYS A 110 19.44 -5.24 1.85
N ASN A 111 20.28 -4.87 2.83
CA ASN A 111 21.09 -5.83 3.59
C ASN A 111 20.24 -6.77 4.46
N THR A 112 18.96 -6.45 4.67
CA THR A 112 18.01 -7.31 5.39
C THR A 112 17.11 -8.12 4.45
N LEU A 113 17.35 -8.09 3.14
CA LEU A 113 16.50 -8.67 2.12
C LEU A 113 17.35 -9.47 1.12
N HIS A 114 16.77 -10.50 0.50
CA HIS A 114 17.37 -11.12 -0.67
C HIS A 114 17.36 -10.17 -1.89
N ASP A 115 18.18 -10.45 -2.90
CA ASP A 115 18.31 -9.57 -4.08
C ASP A 115 16.97 -9.32 -4.79
N ASP A 116 16.11 -10.33 -4.88
CA ASP A 116 14.79 -10.19 -5.48
C ASP A 116 13.80 -9.43 -4.60
N GLU A 117 13.85 -9.64 -3.29
CA GLU A 117 13.08 -8.88 -2.31
C GLU A 117 13.48 -7.40 -2.30
N CYS A 118 14.78 -7.09 -2.26
CA CYS A 118 15.29 -5.72 -2.37
C CYS A 118 14.81 -5.06 -3.68
N ARG A 119 14.81 -5.79 -4.81
CA ARG A 119 14.31 -5.30 -6.09
C ARG A 119 12.81 -5.01 -6.06
N ARG A 120 12.02 -5.91 -5.47
CA ARG A 120 10.56 -5.76 -5.30
C ARG A 120 10.23 -4.60 -4.37
N TRP A 121 10.94 -4.45 -3.26
CA TRP A 121 10.79 -3.32 -2.33
C TRP A 121 11.05 -1.98 -3.03
N LYS A 122 12.18 -1.85 -3.74
CA LYS A 122 12.50 -0.65 -4.54
C LYS A 122 11.43 -0.37 -5.60
N ALA A 123 10.94 -1.40 -6.28
CA ALA A 123 9.87 -1.24 -7.27
C ALA A 123 8.55 -0.74 -6.63
N CYS A 124 8.16 -1.26 -5.47
CA CYS A 124 7.01 -0.76 -4.72
C CYS A 124 7.17 0.73 -4.33
N CYS A 125 8.34 1.09 -3.78
CA CYS A 125 8.70 2.48 -3.51
C CYS A 125 8.57 3.38 -4.74
N HIS A 126 9.11 2.95 -5.88
CA HIS A 126 9.05 3.71 -7.13
C HIS A 126 7.61 3.93 -7.62
N GLU A 127 6.75 2.91 -7.54
CA GLU A 127 5.34 3.04 -7.93
C GLU A 127 4.57 3.97 -6.98
N ALA A 128 4.87 3.96 -5.68
CA ALA A 128 4.31 4.93 -4.74
C ALA A 128 4.76 6.37 -5.06
N VAL A 129 6.04 6.60 -5.35
CA VAL A 129 6.57 7.92 -5.75
C VAL A 129 5.88 8.42 -7.03
N LYS A 130 5.71 7.54 -8.03
CA LYS A 130 4.96 7.88 -9.24
C LYS A 130 3.51 8.23 -8.94
N CYS A 131 2.87 7.52 -8.01
CA CYS A 131 1.52 7.84 -7.58
C CYS A 131 1.44 9.25 -6.98
N CYS A 132 2.35 9.60 -6.06
CA CYS A 132 2.44 10.93 -5.47
C CYS A 132 2.64 12.02 -6.53
N GLN A 133 3.50 11.78 -7.53
CA GLN A 133 3.66 12.70 -8.66
C GLN A 133 2.36 12.88 -9.44
N ARG A 134 1.67 11.78 -9.77
CA ARG A 134 0.39 11.79 -10.47
C ARG A 134 -0.67 12.56 -9.70
N GLN A 135 -0.79 12.32 -8.39
CA GLN A 135 -1.76 13.00 -7.56
C GLN A 135 -1.60 14.52 -7.56
N ARG A 136 -0.35 15.01 -7.62
CA ARG A 136 -0.01 16.44 -7.63
C ARG A 136 -0.16 17.10 -8.99
N GLN A 137 -0.09 16.33 -10.08
CA GLN A 137 -0.20 16.83 -11.44
C GLN A 137 -1.65 16.84 -11.96
N THR A 138 -2.50 15.99 -11.40
CA THR A 138 -3.91 15.94 -11.78
C THR A 138 -4.67 17.08 -11.09
N PRO A 139 -5.48 17.90 -11.79
CA PRO A 139 -6.34 18.91 -11.16
C PRO A 139 -7.33 18.27 -10.19
N PHE A 140 -7.68 18.95 -9.10
CA PHE A 140 -8.63 18.39 -8.14
C PHE A 140 -10.06 18.35 -8.76
N PRO A 141 -10.92 17.39 -8.38
CA PRO A 141 -12.28 17.33 -8.93
C PRO A 141 -13.11 18.56 -8.52
N GLU A 142 -13.92 19.08 -9.44
CA GLU A 142 -14.80 20.24 -9.20
C GLU A 142 -15.80 20.00 -8.05
N HIS A 143 -16.18 18.75 -7.81
CA HIS A 143 -17.10 18.34 -6.75
C HIS A 143 -16.48 17.22 -5.88
N PRO A 144 -15.55 17.58 -4.98
CA PRO A 144 -14.80 16.61 -4.17
C PRO A 144 -15.67 15.76 -3.25
N GLN A 145 -16.79 16.32 -2.77
CA GLN A 145 -17.76 15.65 -1.91
C GLN A 145 -18.53 14.54 -2.63
N ASP A 146 -18.55 14.56 -3.96
CA ASP A 146 -19.26 13.59 -4.80
C ASP A 146 -18.29 12.59 -5.44
N ALA A 147 -17.02 12.61 -5.03
CA ALA A 147 -15.95 11.77 -5.57
C ALA A 147 -15.20 11.06 -4.44
N CYS A 148 -14.84 9.81 -4.71
CA CYS A 148 -13.79 9.12 -3.98
C CYS A 148 -12.45 9.66 -4.48
N LEU A 149 -11.72 10.37 -3.63
CA LEU A 149 -10.47 11.00 -4.00
C LEU A 149 -9.36 9.98 -4.25
N ARG A 150 -8.49 10.31 -5.20
CA ARG A 150 -7.29 9.57 -5.54
C ARG A 150 -6.44 9.24 -4.31
N THR A 151 -5.85 8.06 -4.29
CA THR A 151 -5.06 7.61 -3.14
C THR A 151 -4.04 6.56 -3.52
N TRP A 152 -2.96 6.48 -2.74
CA TRP A 152 -2.11 5.31 -2.65
C TRP A 152 -2.63 4.40 -1.53
N ASP A 153 -3.32 3.36 -1.93
CA ASP A 153 -3.39 2.15 -1.12
C ASP A 153 -2.03 1.48 -1.35
N GLY A 154 -1.18 1.20 -0.38
CA GLY A 154 0.09 0.40 -0.43
C GLY A 154 0.54 -0.48 -1.61
N TYR A 155 -0.30 -0.85 -2.58
CA TYR A 155 0.03 -1.56 -3.81
C TYR A 155 -0.24 -0.78 -5.10
N SER A 156 -1.24 0.12 -5.12
CA SER A 156 -1.74 0.70 -6.37
C SER A 156 -2.18 2.15 -6.21
N CYS A 157 -1.98 2.92 -7.28
CA CYS A 157 -2.45 4.29 -7.37
C CYS A 157 -3.87 4.31 -7.91
N TRP A 158 -4.81 4.85 -7.14
CA TRP A 158 -6.20 5.00 -7.53
C TRP A 158 -6.49 6.43 -7.89
N ASP A 159 -7.23 6.64 -8.98
CA ASP A 159 -7.69 7.95 -9.43
C ASP A 159 -8.96 8.38 -8.69
N ASP A 160 -9.39 9.62 -8.92
CA ASP A 160 -10.70 10.03 -8.47
C ASP A 160 -11.77 9.20 -9.18
N THR A 161 -12.74 8.73 -8.42
CA THR A 161 -13.79 7.85 -8.93
C THR A 161 -15.14 8.22 -8.37
N LYS A 162 -16.21 7.92 -9.11
CA LYS A 162 -17.57 8.08 -8.59
C LYS A 162 -17.84 7.02 -7.51
N PRO A 163 -18.58 7.36 -6.45
CA PRO A 163 -18.95 6.43 -5.39
C PRO A 163 -19.72 5.23 -5.95
N GLY A 164 -19.48 4.05 -5.39
CA GLY A 164 -20.16 2.81 -5.79
C GLY A 164 -19.71 2.24 -7.13
N ILE A 165 -18.78 2.89 -7.85
CA ILE A 165 -18.16 2.33 -9.04
C ILE A 165 -17.00 1.42 -8.65
N LYS A 166 -16.97 0.25 -9.28
CA LYS A 166 -15.85 -0.68 -9.21
C LYS A 166 -14.81 -0.28 -10.26
N VAL A 167 -13.60 0.05 -9.81
CA VAL A 167 -12.46 0.28 -10.70
C VAL A 167 -11.42 -0.82 -10.52
N THR A 168 -10.70 -1.07 -11.61
CA THR A 168 -9.72 -2.16 -11.69
C THR A 168 -8.41 -1.69 -12.30
N THR A 169 -7.29 -2.13 -11.73
CA THR A 169 -5.95 -1.89 -12.30
C THR A 169 -5.16 -3.19 -12.34
N ALA A 170 -4.15 -3.27 -13.21
CA ALA A 170 -3.30 -4.45 -13.30
C ALA A 170 -2.57 -4.72 -11.97
N CYS A 171 -2.32 -5.99 -11.67
CA CYS A 171 -1.52 -6.35 -10.50
C CYS A 171 -0.09 -5.79 -10.61
N PRO A 172 0.43 -5.10 -9.59
CA PRO A 172 1.78 -4.56 -9.60
C PRO A 172 2.84 -5.66 -9.72
N THR A 173 3.88 -5.40 -10.51
CA THR A 173 4.97 -6.35 -10.82
C THR A 173 5.91 -6.64 -9.65
N PHE A 174 5.79 -5.90 -8.55
CA PHE A 174 6.60 -6.10 -7.34
C PHE A 174 5.99 -7.11 -6.37
N MET A 175 4.81 -7.66 -6.67
CA MET A 175 4.23 -8.76 -5.89
C MET A 175 4.84 -10.09 -6.33
N GLU A 176 5.09 -11.00 -5.38
CA GLU A 176 5.77 -12.29 -5.62
C GLU A 176 5.12 -13.12 -6.72
N HIS A 177 3.79 -13.09 -6.77
CA HIS A 177 2.97 -13.83 -7.74
C HIS A 177 2.39 -12.91 -8.81
N SER A 178 3.06 -11.79 -9.12
CA SER A 178 2.71 -10.99 -10.29
C SER A 178 3.21 -11.69 -11.56
N PHE A 179 2.52 -12.75 -11.96
CA PHE A 179 2.89 -13.46 -13.18
C PHE A 179 2.66 -12.56 -14.41
N SER A 180 3.69 -12.45 -15.25
CA SER A 180 3.58 -11.96 -16.63
C SER A 180 2.84 -12.94 -17.55
N ASN A 181 2.36 -14.07 -17.04
CA ASN A 181 1.58 -15.06 -17.76
C ASN A 181 0.30 -15.40 -16.98
N SER A 182 -0.72 -15.74 -17.75
CA SER A 182 -2.10 -15.35 -17.56
C SER A 182 -2.92 -16.12 -16.51
N GLU A 183 -2.41 -16.48 -15.33
CA GLU A 183 -3.26 -17.01 -14.24
C GLU A 183 -2.70 -16.73 -12.83
N SER A 184 -3.05 -15.58 -12.22
CA SER A 184 -2.93 -15.40 -10.76
C SER A 184 -3.81 -14.28 -10.22
N THR A 185 -4.89 -14.66 -9.52
CA THR A 185 -5.45 -13.84 -8.44
C THR A 185 -4.37 -13.57 -7.38
N CYS A 186 -4.47 -12.49 -6.60
CA CYS A 186 -3.74 -12.40 -5.33
C CYS A 186 -4.20 -13.57 -4.45
N LEU A 187 -3.51 -14.71 -4.56
CA LEU A 187 -3.99 -16.06 -4.26
C LEU A 187 -3.89 -16.40 -2.77
N TYR A 188 -4.56 -15.65 -1.89
CA TYR A 188 -4.85 -16.13 -0.54
C TYR A 188 -6.09 -17.05 -0.50
N PHE A 189 -6.92 -17.02 -1.56
CA PHE A 189 -8.21 -17.71 -1.57
C PHE A 189 -8.17 -19.15 -2.10
N TRP A 190 -7.16 -19.53 -2.88
CA TRP A 190 -7.12 -20.88 -3.48
C TRP A 190 -6.25 -21.87 -2.70
N LEU A 191 -5.22 -21.40 -1.99
CA LEU A 191 -4.46 -22.24 -1.05
C LEU A 191 -5.37 -22.76 0.08
N SER A 192 -6.29 -21.94 0.55
CA SER A 192 -7.31 -22.33 1.54
C SER A 192 -8.30 -23.35 0.97
N LEU A 193 -8.76 -23.19 -0.27
CA LEU A 193 -9.65 -24.17 -0.93
C LEU A 193 -8.95 -25.51 -1.22
N LEU A 194 -7.69 -25.48 -1.66
CA LEU A 194 -6.89 -26.68 -1.91
C LEU A 194 -6.58 -27.44 -0.61
N LEU A 195 -6.28 -26.72 0.47
CA LEU A 195 -6.09 -27.31 1.80
C LEU A 195 -7.38 -27.95 2.32
N LEU A 196 -8.54 -27.29 2.15
CA LEU A 196 -9.84 -27.83 2.53
C LEU A 196 -10.19 -29.09 1.72
N LEU A 197 -9.91 -29.10 0.41
CA LEU A 197 -10.11 -30.28 -0.44
C LEU A 197 -9.20 -31.44 -0.04
N LEU A 198 -7.92 -31.18 0.26
CA LEU A 198 -6.99 -32.20 0.75
C LEU A 198 -7.42 -32.78 2.10
N LEU A 199 -7.86 -31.93 3.03
CA LEU A 199 -8.39 -32.38 4.33
C LEU A 199 -9.67 -33.21 4.16
N LEU A 200 -10.56 -32.84 3.24
CA LEU A 200 -11.78 -33.60 2.94
C LEU A 200 -11.45 -34.98 2.34
N LEU A 201 -10.49 -35.05 1.42
CA LEU A 201 -10.04 -36.31 0.82
C LEU A 201 -9.38 -37.24 1.86
N LEU A 202 -8.55 -36.70 2.75
CA LEU A 202 -7.95 -37.47 3.85
C LEU A 202 -9.03 -37.99 4.81
N TYR A 203 -10.04 -37.18 5.13
CA TYR A 203 -11.15 -37.58 5.98
C TYR A 203 -12.01 -38.69 5.34
N LEU A 204 -12.33 -38.58 4.05
CA LEU A 204 -13.05 -39.63 3.32
C LEU A 204 -12.24 -40.92 3.24
N CYS A 205 -10.93 -40.84 3.04
CA CYS A 205 -10.05 -42.00 3.02
C CYS A 205 -10.00 -42.70 4.39
N TYR A 206 -9.93 -41.91 5.48
CA TYR A 206 -9.99 -42.43 6.85
C TYR A 206 -11.31 -43.17 7.12
N ILE A 207 -12.44 -42.58 6.73
CA ILE A 207 -13.78 -43.20 6.82
C ILE A 207 -13.81 -44.53 6.06
N MET A 208 -13.31 -44.57 4.82
CA MET A 208 -13.32 -45.80 4.01
C MET A 208 -12.46 -46.93 4.60
N VAL A 209 -11.37 -46.59 5.30
CA VAL A 209 -10.51 -47.59 5.97
C VAL A 209 -11.14 -48.10 7.27
N HIS A 210 -11.87 -47.26 8.00
CA HIS A 210 -12.46 -47.61 9.30
C HIS A 210 -13.89 -48.17 9.24
N LEU A 211 -14.59 -48.05 8.11
CA LEU A 211 -15.91 -48.67 7.87
C LEU A 211 -15.82 -50.01 7.13
N ARG A 212 -14.61 -50.57 7.01
CA ARG A 212 -14.34 -51.90 6.46
C ARG A 212 -13.85 -52.82 7.56
#